data_AF-A0A8I1TRY6-F1
#
_entry.id   AF-A0A8I1TRY6-F1
#
_cell.length_a   1.000
_cell.length_b   1.000
_cell.length_c   1.000
_cell.angle_alpha   90.00
_cell.angle_beta   90.00
_cell.angle_gamma   90.00
#
_symmetry.space_group_name_H-M   'P 1'
#
loop_
_entity.id
_entity.type
_entity.pdbx_description
1 polymer ?
#
loop_
_entity_poly.entity_id
_entity_poly.type
_entity_poly.pdbx_seq_one_letter_code
_entity_poly.pdbx_strand_id
1 'polypeptide(L)'
;MSKNIVKEDVVSHAAIQDIATPGGHYALAKRSEDAAKEMREKAEEQKALLQQYENGNMYGWQSHGLKSNALALIRKYEQAAQSKMREAASHRQMAQKLEENYVGHNSLRRGSAFLEKRGIDNKTIQ
;
A
#
# COMPACT_ATOMS: atom_id res chain seq x y z
N MET A 1 39.44 -12.17 -8.00
CA MET A 1 38.13 -12.61 -7.50
C MET A 1 37.34 -11.38 -7.08
N SER A 2 36.18 -11.18 -7.69
CA SER A 2 35.46 -9.90 -7.77
C SER A 2 34.91 -9.44 -6.42
N LYS A 3 35.05 -8.14 -6.16
CA LYS A 3 34.46 -7.43 -5.02
C LYS A 3 32.94 -7.36 -5.22
N ASN A 4 32.18 -7.99 -4.33
CA ASN A 4 30.72 -7.89 -4.26
C ASN A 4 30.38 -6.59 -3.54
N ILE A 5 30.20 -5.53 -4.31
CA ILE A 5 29.82 -4.19 -3.83
C ILE A 5 28.29 -4.12 -3.84
N VAL A 6 27.73 -4.05 -2.63
CA VAL A 6 26.53 -3.27 -2.24
C VAL A 6 25.24 -3.55 -3.02
N LYS A 7 24.37 -4.37 -2.45
CA LYS A 7 22.92 -4.33 -2.71
C LYS A 7 22.21 -3.61 -1.55
N GLU A 8 22.63 -2.39 -1.28
CA GLU A 8 21.98 -1.53 -0.30
C GLU A 8 21.67 -0.20 -0.99
N ASP A 9 20.37 0.05 -1.12
CA ASP A 9 19.71 1.35 -1.36
C ASP A 9 20.32 2.32 -2.38
N VAL A 10 20.06 2.08 -3.66
CA VAL A 10 19.95 3.17 -4.63
C VAL A 10 18.51 3.26 -5.11
N VAL A 11 17.59 3.53 -4.17
CA VAL A 11 16.31 4.13 -4.55
C VAL A 11 16.66 5.53 -5.07
N SER A 12 16.69 5.68 -6.39
CA SER A 12 17.00 6.95 -7.04
C SER A 12 16.08 8.06 -6.52
N HIS A 13 16.56 9.30 -6.43
CA HIS A 13 15.74 10.45 -6.02
C HIS A 13 14.44 10.57 -6.84
N ALA A 14 14.45 10.14 -8.11
CA ALA A 14 13.27 10.06 -8.97
C ALA A 14 12.25 9.02 -8.47
N ALA A 15 12.69 7.85 -8.00
CA ALA A 15 11.82 6.84 -7.39
C ALA A 15 11.26 7.32 -6.03
N ILE A 16 12.04 8.10 -5.26
CA ILE A 16 11.55 8.73 -4.03
C ILE A 16 10.49 9.79 -4.33
N GLN A 17 10.69 10.60 -5.37
CA GLN A 17 9.71 11.59 -5.83
C GLN A 17 8.43 10.92 -6.36
N ASP A 18 8.56 9.77 -7.02
CA ASP A 18 7.41 8.99 -7.53
C ASP A 18 6.57 8.43 -6.37
N ILE A 19 7.20 7.94 -5.29
CA ILE A 19 6.52 7.48 -4.06
C ILE A 19 5.73 8.61 -3.38
N ALA A 20 6.21 9.85 -3.46
CA ALA A 20 5.54 11.03 -2.88
C ALA A 20 4.36 11.55 -3.73
N THR A 21 4.09 10.95 -4.90
CA THR A 21 2.91 11.27 -5.70
C THR A 21 1.70 10.43 -5.28
N PRO A 22 0.46 10.87 -5.60
CA PRO A 22 -0.71 10.00 -5.48
C PRO A 22 -0.53 8.63 -6.15
N GLY A 23 0.07 8.61 -7.34
CA GLY A 23 0.32 7.38 -8.12
C GLY A 23 1.25 6.40 -7.39
N GLY A 24 2.31 6.90 -6.77
CA GLY A 24 3.23 6.09 -5.97
C GLY A 24 2.55 5.47 -4.75
N HIS A 25 1.71 6.24 -4.04
CA HIS A 25 0.92 5.71 -2.94
C HIS A 25 -0.13 4.69 -3.39
N TYR A 26 -0.77 4.85 -4.55
CA TYR A 26 -1.66 3.81 -5.11
C TYR A 26 -0.90 2.52 -5.47
N ALA A 27 0.31 2.63 -6.04
CA ALA A 27 1.15 1.48 -6.35
C ALA A 27 1.56 0.72 -5.07
N LEU A 28 1.93 1.43 -4.00
CA LEU A 28 2.23 0.83 -2.70
C LEU A 28 1.00 0.15 -2.08
N ALA A 29 -0.18 0.78 -2.18
CA ALA A 29 -1.42 0.17 -1.71
C ALA A 29 -1.71 -1.15 -2.41
N LYS A 30 -1.59 -1.17 -3.74
CA LYS A 30 -1.81 -2.39 -4.54
C LYS A 30 -0.82 -3.50 -4.16
N ARG A 31 0.47 -3.18 -4.02
CA ARG A 31 1.48 -4.16 -3.60
C ARG A 31 1.18 -4.74 -2.22
N SER A 32 0.72 -3.91 -1.29
CA SER A 32 0.33 -4.35 0.05
C SER A 32 -0.94 -5.20 0.04
N GLU A 33 -1.88 -4.93 -0.86
CA GLU A 33 -3.08 -5.76 -1.09
C GLU A 33 -2.73 -7.13 -1.68
N ASP A 34 -1.86 -7.16 -2.68
CA ASP A 34 -1.38 -8.41 -3.29
C ASP A 34 -0.67 -9.27 -2.24
N ALA A 35 0.18 -8.66 -1.41
CA ALA A 35 0.84 -9.34 -0.29
C ALA A 35 -0.17 -9.83 0.77
N ALA A 36 -1.21 -9.05 1.06
CA ALA A 36 -2.28 -9.48 1.97
C ALA A 36 -3.05 -10.69 1.43
N LYS A 37 -3.29 -10.71 0.11
CA LYS A 37 -3.94 -11.83 -0.58
C LYS A 37 -3.09 -13.10 -0.48
N GLU A 38 -1.79 -13.00 -0.75
CA GLU A 38 -0.86 -14.13 -0.61
C GLU A 38 -0.86 -14.69 0.82
N MET A 39 -0.88 -13.82 1.85
CA MET A 39 -0.97 -14.27 3.24
C MET A 39 -2.30 -14.97 3.53
N ARG A 40 -3.42 -14.52 2.95
CA ARG A 40 -4.70 -15.22 3.08
C ARG A 40 -4.68 -16.59 2.41
N GLU A 41 -4.11 -16.69 1.20
CA GLU A 41 -3.97 -17.96 0.50
C GLU A 41 -3.16 -18.97 1.34
N LYS A 42 -2.04 -18.53 1.93
CA LYS A 42 -1.25 -19.34 2.88
C LYS A 42 -2.03 -19.75 4.13
N ALA A 43 -2.88 -18.87 4.67
CA ALA A 43 -3.73 -19.21 5.81
C ALA A 43 -4.75 -20.30 5.44
N GLU A 44 -5.35 -20.22 4.25
CA GLU A 44 -6.31 -21.23 3.76
C GLU A 44 -5.63 -22.60 3.51
N GLU A 45 -4.41 -22.61 2.98
CA GLU A 45 -3.62 -23.85 2.85
C GLU A 45 -3.40 -24.53 4.22
N GLN A 46 -3.06 -23.75 5.26
CA GLN A 46 -2.89 -24.29 6.61
C GLN A 46 -4.21 -24.75 7.23
N LYS A 47 -5.34 -24.11 6.92
CA LYS A 47 -6.67 -24.58 7.33
C LYS A 47 -7.02 -25.91 6.68
N ALA A 48 -6.71 -26.08 5.39
CA ALA A 48 -6.92 -27.34 4.69
C ALA A 48 -6.07 -28.47 5.31
N LEU A 49 -4.80 -28.20 5.63
CA LEU A 49 -3.92 -29.14 6.33
C LEU A 49 -4.45 -29.48 7.72
N LEU A 50 -4.90 -28.48 8.48
CA LEU A 50 -5.49 -28.69 9.80
C LEU A 50 -6.72 -29.62 9.72
N GLN A 51 -7.60 -29.39 8.75
CA GLN A 51 -8.76 -30.24 8.51
C GLN A 51 -8.36 -31.69 8.19
N GLN A 52 -7.28 -31.89 7.42
CA GLN A 52 -6.73 -33.23 7.17
C GLN A 52 -6.20 -33.89 8.45
N TYR A 53 -5.52 -33.15 9.33
CA TYR A 53 -5.05 -33.67 10.61
C TYR A 53 -6.19 -33.95 11.60
N GLU A 54 -7.30 -33.23 11.49
CA GLU A 54 -8.49 -33.45 12.30
C GLU A 54 -9.30 -34.67 11.83
N ASN A 55 -9.40 -34.87 10.52
CA ASN A 55 -10.12 -35.99 9.93
C ASN A 55 -9.30 -37.30 9.88
N GLY A 56 -7.97 -37.20 9.91
CA GLY A 56 -7.09 -38.36 9.94
C GLY A 56 -7.11 -39.04 11.31
N ASN A 57 -7.10 -40.39 11.33
CA ASN A 57 -6.91 -41.21 12.53
C ASN A 57 -5.46 -41.14 13.06
N MET A 58 -4.90 -39.94 13.18
CA MET A 58 -3.56 -39.71 13.73
C MET A 58 -3.64 -39.68 15.26
N TYR A 59 -3.09 -40.70 15.91
CA TYR A 59 -3.07 -40.81 17.37
C TYR A 59 -1.80 -40.22 17.98
N GLY A 60 -1.93 -39.72 19.21
CA GLY A 60 -0.80 -39.35 20.07
C GLY A 60 -0.22 -37.94 19.86
N TRP A 61 0.96 -37.73 20.44
CA TRP A 61 1.63 -36.41 20.56
C TRP A 61 1.95 -35.76 19.21
N GLN A 62 2.27 -36.55 18.19
CA GLN A 62 2.57 -36.04 16.84
C GLN A 62 1.37 -35.32 16.20
N SER A 63 0.15 -35.86 16.36
CA SER A 63 -1.09 -35.23 15.89
C SER A 63 -1.33 -33.88 16.58
N HIS A 64 -1.07 -33.81 17.90
CA HIS A 64 -1.25 -32.59 18.67
C HIS A 64 -0.24 -31.48 18.29
N GLY A 65 1.01 -31.86 18.04
CA GLY A 65 2.05 -30.93 17.58
C GLY A 65 1.76 -30.35 16.20
N LEU A 66 1.34 -31.18 15.24
CA LEU A 66 0.97 -30.74 13.89
C LEU A 66 -0.23 -29.80 13.89
N LYS A 67 -1.27 -30.10 14.66
CA LYS A 67 -2.45 -29.24 14.81
C LYS A 67 -2.08 -27.88 15.43
N SER A 68 -1.29 -27.91 16.51
CA SER A 68 -0.84 -26.70 17.20
C SER A 68 0.02 -25.81 16.28
N ASN A 69 0.90 -26.43 15.49
CA ASN A 69 1.72 -25.70 14.51
C ASN A 69 0.87 -25.06 13.42
N ALA A 70 -0.06 -25.83 12.81
CA ALA A 70 -0.97 -25.31 11.79
C ALA A 70 -1.81 -24.13 12.32
N LEU A 71 -2.36 -24.26 13.54
CA LEU A 71 -3.09 -23.17 14.20
C LEU A 71 -2.23 -21.91 14.41
N ALA A 72 -0.97 -22.07 14.82
CA ALA A 72 -0.06 -20.96 14.99
C ALA A 72 0.26 -20.27 13.64
N LEU A 73 0.45 -21.05 12.58
CA LEU A 73 0.68 -20.51 11.23
C LEU A 73 -0.54 -19.78 10.68
N ILE A 74 -1.75 -20.34 10.84
CA ILE A 74 -3.01 -19.68 10.45
C ILE A 74 -3.09 -18.30 11.09
N ARG A 75 -2.93 -18.23 12.42
CA ARG A 75 -2.99 -16.96 13.17
C ARG A 75 -1.95 -15.96 12.67
N LYS A 76 -0.71 -16.41 12.44
CA LYS A 76 0.38 -15.56 11.94
C LYS A 76 0.05 -14.98 10.57
N TYR A 77 -0.43 -15.80 9.64
CA TYR A 77 -0.76 -15.36 8.30
C TYR A 77 -1.98 -14.44 8.28
N GLU A 78 -3.01 -14.72 9.08
CA GLU A 78 -4.18 -13.84 9.20
C GLU A 78 -3.80 -12.47 9.79
N GLN A 79 -2.97 -12.44 10.83
CA GLN A 79 -2.45 -11.19 11.40
C GLN A 79 -1.59 -10.42 10.39
N ALA A 80 -0.74 -11.11 9.63
CA ALA A 80 0.06 -10.49 8.59
C ALA A 80 -0.82 -9.90 7.47
N ALA A 81 -1.85 -10.64 7.02
CA ALA A 81 -2.81 -10.15 6.04
C ALA A 81 -3.53 -8.89 6.52
N GLN A 82 -4.02 -8.88 7.77
CA GLN A 82 -4.67 -7.70 8.35
C GLN A 82 -3.73 -6.49 8.44
N SER A 83 -2.48 -6.70 8.86
CA SER A 83 -1.47 -5.63 8.92
C SER A 83 -1.22 -5.05 7.53
N LYS A 84 -1.05 -5.90 6.52
CA LYS A 84 -0.85 -5.49 5.13
C LYS A 84 -2.05 -4.76 4.54
N MET A 85 -3.27 -5.15 4.89
CA MET A 85 -4.48 -4.41 4.50
C MET A 85 -4.55 -3.02 5.15
N ARG A 86 -4.14 -2.88 6.42
CA ARG A 86 -4.08 -1.58 7.09
C ARG A 86 -3.04 -0.66 6.45
N GLU A 87 -1.89 -1.21 6.09
CA GLU A 87 -0.84 -0.50 5.35
C GLU A 87 -1.37 -0.01 3.99
N ALA A 88 -2.06 -0.88 3.23
CA ALA A 88 -2.69 -0.50 1.97
C ALA A 88 -3.72 0.62 2.13
N ALA A 89 -4.59 0.52 3.14
CA ALA A 89 -5.59 1.54 3.43
C ALA A 89 -4.95 2.89 3.78
N SER A 90 -3.85 2.88 4.54
CA SER A 90 -3.09 4.10 4.85
C SER A 90 -2.51 4.75 3.59
N HIS A 91 -1.93 3.96 2.69
CA HIS A 91 -1.43 4.48 1.42
C HIS A 91 -2.54 5.06 0.54
N ARG A 92 -3.71 4.42 0.43
CA ARG A 92 -4.86 4.99 -0.31
C ARG A 92 -5.32 6.32 0.28
N GLN A 93 -5.39 6.42 1.61
CA GLN A 93 -5.76 7.68 2.28
C GLN A 93 -4.74 8.79 2.02
N MET A 94 -3.44 8.48 1.99
CA MET A 94 -2.41 9.46 1.63
C MET A 94 -2.55 9.91 0.17
N ALA A 95 -2.78 8.97 -0.76
CA ALA A 95 -3.01 9.29 -2.17
C ALA A 95 -4.19 10.25 -2.37
N GLN A 96 -5.33 9.97 -1.73
CA GLN A 96 -6.53 10.81 -1.79
C GLN A 96 -6.28 12.23 -1.26
N LYS A 97 -5.62 12.35 -0.10
CA LYS A 97 -5.26 13.65 0.47
C LYS A 97 -4.33 14.46 -0.45
N LEU A 98 -3.39 13.80 -1.11
CA LEU A 98 -2.52 14.46 -2.09
C LEU A 98 -3.35 14.96 -3.29
N GLU A 99 -4.23 14.13 -3.85
CA GLU A 99 -5.12 14.54 -4.95
C GLU A 99 -6.01 15.74 -4.59
N GLU A 100 -6.64 15.73 -3.42
CA GLU A 100 -7.46 16.84 -2.92
C GLU A 100 -6.66 18.14 -2.82
N ASN A 101 -5.44 18.09 -2.27
CA ASN A 101 -4.56 19.25 -2.16
C ASN A 101 -4.11 19.78 -3.54
N TYR A 102 -3.82 18.89 -4.49
CA TYR A 102 -3.48 19.28 -5.87
C TYR A 102 -4.65 19.99 -6.57
N VAL A 103 -5.88 19.50 -6.38
CA VAL A 103 -7.09 20.11 -6.96
C VAL A 103 -7.40 21.46 -6.31
N GLY A 104 -7.26 21.58 -4.98
CA GLY A 104 -7.47 22.83 -4.24
C GLY A 104 -6.46 23.94 -4.56
N HIS A 105 -5.20 23.59 -4.81
CA HIS A 105 -4.18 24.56 -5.20
C HIS A 105 -4.37 25.08 -6.63
N ASN A 106 -4.84 24.22 -7.54
CA ASN A 106 -5.05 24.59 -8.95
C ASN A 106 -6.34 25.41 -9.17
N SER A 107 -7.34 25.28 -8.30
CA SER A 107 -8.57 26.10 -8.34
C SER A 107 -8.34 27.54 -7.85
N LEU A 108 -7.47 27.75 -6.85
CA LEU A 108 -7.08 29.09 -6.36
C LEU A 108 -6.22 29.88 -7.36
N ARG A 109 -5.38 29.19 -8.14
CA ARG A 109 -4.56 29.83 -9.19
C ARG A 109 -5.38 30.24 -10.43
N ARG A 110 -6.52 29.57 -10.70
CA ARG A 110 -7.41 29.93 -11.82
C ARG A 110 -8.33 31.11 -11.51
N GLY A 111 -8.69 31.33 -10.23
CA GLY A 111 -9.51 32.47 -9.82
C GLY A 111 -8.77 33.82 -9.82
N SER A 112 -7.45 33.80 -9.64
CA SER A 112 -6.61 35.01 -9.56
C SER A 112 -6.23 35.59 -10.94
N ALA A 113 -6.28 34.81 -12.01
CA ALA A 113 -5.98 35.29 -13.37
C ALA A 113 -7.15 36.04 -14.05
N PHE A 114 -8.35 36.03 -13.47
CA PHE A 114 -9.55 36.60 -14.10
C PHE A 114 -9.80 38.09 -13.74
N LEU A 115 -9.11 38.64 -12.73
CA LEU A 115 -9.33 40.01 -12.25
C LEU A 115 -8.31 41.04 -12.75
N GLU A 116 -7.29 40.65 -13.51
CA GLU A 116 -6.24 41.56 -14.01
C GLU A 116 -6.43 41.94 -15.49
N LYS A 117 -7.68 42.11 -15.95
CA LYS A 117 -8.00 42.59 -17.32
C LYS A 117 -9.13 43.62 -17.38
N ARG A 118 -9.27 44.47 -16.36
CA ARG A 118 -10.03 45.72 -16.49
C ARG A 118 -9.32 46.87 -15.80
N GLY A 119 -8.79 47.77 -16.60
CA GLY A 119 -8.51 49.13 -16.14
C GLY A 119 -7.14 49.64 -16.55
N ILE A 120 -6.90 49.87 -17.84
CA ILE A 120 -6.14 51.05 -18.29
C ILE A 120 -6.65 51.45 -19.68
N ASP A 121 -7.75 52.18 -19.72
CA ASP A 121 -8.19 52.93 -20.88
C ASP A 121 -8.98 54.14 -20.41
N ASN A 122 -8.25 55.15 -19.95
CA ASN A 122 -8.71 56.53 -20.07
C ASN A 122 -7.56 57.40 -20.59
N LYS A 123 -7.38 57.36 -21.90
CA LYS A 123 -6.67 58.38 -22.66
C LYS A 123 -7.69 59.01 -23.60
N THR A 124 -7.76 60.34 -23.58
CA THR A 124 -8.48 61.24 -24.51
C THR A 124 -9.86 61.72 -24.03
N ILE A 125 -9.90 62.89 -23.39
CA ILE A 125 -10.83 63.98 -23.76
C ILE A 125 -10.01 65.28 -23.75
N GLN A 126 -10.25 66.08 -24.78
CA GLN A 126 -9.55 67.32 -25.16
C GLN A 126 -9.63 68.44 -24.12
#